data_AF-A0A973M7S1-F1
#
_entry.id   AF-A0A973M7S1-F1
#
_cell.length_a   1.000
_cell.length_b   1.000
_cell.length_c   1.000
_cell.angle_alpha   90.00
_cell.angle_beta   90.00
_cell.angle_gamma   90.00
#
_symmetry.space_group_name_H-M   'P 1'
#
loop_
_entity.id
_entity.type
_entity.pdbx_description
1 polymer ?
#
loop_
_entity_poly.entity_id
_entity_poly.type
_entity_poly.pdbx_seq_one_letter_code
_entity_poly.pdbx_strand_id
1 'polypeptide(L)'
;MGSFFSRFTAQLARFIGRPLMMIICLALAAGSIGAYATQDSLLIDGTNLAINVLTLLFLPILQATQNRDGAALQAKLDELIKVNKEANNQLIGIEDLDEERIEELRPAPVSVTDPHPHDAEPVG
;
A
#
# COMPACT_ATOMS: atom_id res chain seq x y z
N MET A 1 24.94 4.42 11.70
CA MET A 1 24.05 3.24 11.78
C MET A 1 23.02 3.14 10.64
N GLY A 2 22.63 4.23 9.96
CA GLY A 2 21.59 4.19 8.91
C GLY A 2 21.93 3.39 7.63
N SER A 3 23.20 3.30 7.24
CA SER A 3 23.61 2.59 6.01
C SER A 3 23.53 1.06 6.12
N PHE A 4 23.74 0.49 7.31
CA PHE A 4 23.62 -0.96 7.53
C PHE A 4 22.15 -1.39 7.50
N PHE A 5 21.28 -0.68 8.22
CA PHE A 5 19.84 -0.93 8.21
C PHE A 5 19.27 -0.73 6.80
N SER A 6 19.60 0.37 6.11
CA SER A 6 19.13 0.61 4.74
C SER A 6 19.56 -0.50 3.75
N ARG A 7 20.80 -0.99 3.84
CA ARG A 7 21.27 -2.10 2.99
C ARG A 7 20.60 -3.43 3.34
N PHE A 8 20.41 -3.70 4.64
CA PHE A 8 19.71 -4.89 5.12
C PHE A 8 18.25 -4.91 4.67
N THR A 9 17.52 -3.81 4.87
CA THR A 9 16.14 -3.64 4.43
C THR A 9 16.01 -3.72 2.92
N ALA A 10 16.95 -3.16 2.14
CA ALA A 10 16.97 -3.29 0.68
C ALA A 10 17.25 -4.73 0.22
N GLN A 11 18.04 -5.49 0.99
CA GLN A 11 18.32 -6.90 0.69
C GLN A 11 17.13 -7.79 1.03
N LEU A 12 16.45 -7.52 2.15
CA LEU A 12 15.19 -8.16 2.51
C LEU A 12 14.09 -7.83 1.51
N ALA A 13 13.87 -6.56 1.15
CA ALA A 13 12.85 -6.15 0.18
C ALA A 13 13.01 -6.86 -1.17
N ARG A 14 14.25 -6.99 -1.66
CA ARG A 14 14.56 -7.75 -2.88
C ARG A 14 14.31 -9.25 -2.74
N PHE A 15 14.37 -9.79 -1.53
CA PHE A 15 14.10 -11.20 -1.25
C PHE A 15 12.58 -11.45 -1.14
N ILE A 16 11.84 -10.50 -0.54
CA ILE A 16 10.38 -10.51 -0.37
C ILE A 16 9.66 -10.50 -1.72
N GLY A 17 10.12 -9.71 -2.68
CA GLY A 17 9.48 -9.58 -4.00
C GLY A 17 9.75 -10.73 -5.00
N ARG A 18 10.44 -11.81 -4.60
CA ARG A 18 10.76 -12.92 -5.52
C ARG A 18 9.62 -13.94 -5.56
N PRO A 19 9.39 -14.62 -6.71
CA PRO A 19 8.37 -15.67 -6.83
C PRO A 19 8.57 -16.83 -5.83
N LEU A 20 9.81 -17.04 -5.36
CA LEU A 20 10.11 -17.99 -4.29
C LEU A 20 9.37 -17.69 -2.99
N MET A 21 9.11 -16.42 -2.66
CA MET A 21 8.34 -16.08 -1.46
C MET A 21 6.87 -16.46 -1.57
N MET A 22 6.28 -16.36 -2.76
CA MET A 22 4.93 -16.89 -2.98
C MET A 22 4.88 -18.40 -2.70
N ILE A 23 5.89 -19.15 -3.16
CA ILE A 23 5.96 -20.59 -2.92
C ILE A 23 6.09 -20.88 -1.42
N ILE A 24 6.92 -20.14 -0.69
CA ILE A 24 7.09 -20.29 0.76
C ILE A 24 5.78 -19.99 1.50
N CYS A 25 5.10 -18.89 1.15
CA CYS A 25 3.80 -18.56 1.74
C CYS A 25 2.75 -19.64 1.46
N LEU A 26 2.71 -20.17 0.24
CA LEU A 26 1.78 -21.23 -0.14
C LEU A 26 2.09 -22.54 0.61
N ALA A 27 3.37 -22.87 0.79
CA ALA A 27 3.81 -24.02 1.56
C ALA A 27 3.47 -23.88 3.06
N LEU A 28 3.64 -22.70 3.63
CA LEU A 28 3.24 -22.41 5.01
C LEU A 28 1.72 -22.52 5.18
N ALA A 29 0.94 -21.97 4.24
CA ALA A 29 -0.52 -22.09 4.26
C ALA A 29 -0.97 -23.56 4.15
N ALA A 30 -0.38 -24.33 3.23
CA ALA A 30 -0.63 -25.76 3.11
C ALA A 30 -0.23 -26.54 4.38
N GLY A 31 0.90 -26.18 4.98
CA GLY A 31 1.38 -26.74 6.25
C GLY A 31 0.43 -26.47 7.41
N SER A 32 -0.09 -25.25 7.54
CA SER A 32 -1.12 -24.92 8.53
C SER A 32 -2.40 -25.72 8.33
N ILE A 33 -2.90 -25.82 7.08
CA ILE A 33 -4.10 -26.63 6.77
C ILE A 33 -3.87 -28.10 7.14
N GLY A 34 -2.69 -28.65 6.80
CA GLY A 34 -2.31 -30.01 7.17
C GLY A 34 -2.26 -30.22 8.69
N ALA A 35 -1.71 -29.25 9.43
CA ALA A 35 -1.63 -29.30 10.89
C ALA A 35 -3.02 -29.37 11.55
N TYR A 36 -3.99 -28.60 11.04
CA TYR A 36 -5.38 -28.68 11.50
C TYR A 36 -6.04 -30.00 11.11
N ALA A 37 -5.78 -30.54 9.92
CA ALA A 37 -6.35 -31.80 9.45
C ALA A 37 -5.87 -33.01 10.28
N THR A 38 -4.60 -33.01 10.72
CA THR A 38 -4.04 -34.08 11.57
C THR A 38 -4.32 -33.88 13.05
N GLN A 39 -4.93 -32.75 13.45
CA GLN A 39 -5.12 -32.33 14.85
C GLN A 39 -3.83 -32.36 15.68
N ASP A 40 -2.68 -32.17 15.03
CA ASP A 40 -1.38 -32.22 15.69
C ASP A 40 -1.07 -30.85 16.30
N SER A 41 -1.18 -30.76 17.63
CA SER A 41 -0.95 -29.52 18.37
C SER A 41 0.45 -28.94 18.15
N LEU A 42 1.48 -29.79 17.99
CA LEU A 42 2.85 -29.31 17.77
C LEU A 42 2.98 -28.62 16.40
N LEU A 43 2.34 -29.18 15.37
CA LEU A 43 2.32 -28.58 14.04
C LEU A 43 1.48 -27.30 14.00
N ILE A 44 0.36 -27.25 14.74
CA ILE A 44 -0.49 -26.06 14.82
C ILE A 44 0.26 -24.93 15.51
N ASP A 45 0.86 -25.19 16.68
CA ASP A 45 1.58 -24.17 17.44
C ASP A 45 2.83 -23.69 16.70
N GLY A 46 3.55 -24.62 16.05
CA GLY A 46 4.73 -24.32 15.26
C GLY A 46 4.43 -23.46 14.02
N THR A 47 3.35 -23.76 13.29
CA THR A 47 2.98 -22.99 12.08
C THR A 47 2.47 -21.59 12.43
N ASN A 48 1.67 -21.45 13.48
CA ASN A 48 1.20 -20.15 13.97
C ASN A 48 2.35 -19.26 14.45
N LEU A 49 3.31 -19.82 15.20
CA LEU A 49 4.49 -19.09 15.63
C LEU A 49 5.32 -18.61 14.43
N ALA A 50 5.52 -19.46 13.43
CA ALA A 50 6.26 -19.11 12.22
C ALA A 50 5.59 -17.94 11.47
N ILE A 51 4.27 -17.99 11.26
CA ILE A 51 3.51 -16.92 10.60
C ILE A 51 3.61 -15.61 11.39
N ASN A 52 3.48 -15.66 12.71
CA ASN A 52 3.58 -14.48 13.56
C ASN A 52 4.97 -13.83 13.48
N VAL A 53 6.05 -14.61 13.59
CA VAL A 53 7.42 -14.10 13.48
C VAL A 53 7.67 -13.49 12.10
N LEU A 54 7.23 -14.17 11.04
CA LEU A 54 7.36 -13.65 9.67
C LEU A 54 6.61 -12.34 9.50
N THR A 55 5.38 -12.26 10.02
CA THR A 55 4.55 -11.06 9.94
C THR A 55 5.19 -9.88 10.68
N LEU A 56 5.68 -10.10 11.91
CA LEU A 56 6.35 -9.07 12.70
C LEU A 56 7.62 -8.54 12.02
N LEU A 57 8.31 -9.38 11.26
CA LEU A 57 9.48 -8.97 10.49
C LEU A 57 9.09 -8.21 9.20
N PHE A 58 8.10 -8.71 8.47
CA PHE A 58 7.77 -8.21 7.13
C PHE A 58 6.92 -6.93 7.16
N LEU A 59 5.93 -6.85 8.06
CA LEU A 59 4.96 -5.76 8.06
C LEU A 59 5.63 -4.37 8.20
N PRO A 60 6.58 -4.14 9.13
CA PRO A 60 7.26 -2.85 9.24
C PRO A 60 8.16 -2.54 8.03
N ILE A 61 8.78 -3.56 7.42
CA ILE A 61 9.61 -3.40 6.22
C ILE A 61 8.75 -2.99 5.01
N LEU A 62 7.61 -3.66 4.87
CA LEU A 62 6.63 -3.36 3.83
C LEU A 62 6.08 -1.95 4.03
N GLN A 63 5.67 -1.60 5.25
CA GLN A 63 5.19 -0.26 5.61
C GLN A 63 6.25 0.82 5.38
N ALA A 64 7.52 0.57 5.72
CA ALA A 64 8.60 1.54 5.46
C ALA A 64 8.79 1.82 3.97
N THR A 65 8.63 0.78 3.13
CA THR A 65 8.69 0.92 1.67
C THR A 65 7.46 1.67 1.15
N GLN A 66 6.27 1.30 1.62
CA GLN A 66 5.01 1.95 1.26
C GLN A 66 4.97 3.42 1.67
N ASN A 67 5.44 3.76 2.87
CA ASN A 67 5.51 5.14 3.36
C ASN A 67 6.42 6.00 2.46
N ARG A 68 7.59 5.47 2.07
CA ARG A 68 8.52 6.17 1.17
C ARG A 68 7.93 6.37 -0.22
N ASP A 69 7.29 5.34 -0.76
CA ASP A 69 6.70 5.40 -2.09
C ASP A 69 5.47 6.32 -2.11
N GLY A 70 4.70 6.39 -1.02
CA GLY A 70 3.62 7.35 -0.80
C GLY A 70 4.10 8.81 -0.80
N ALA A 71 5.13 9.13 -0.01
CA ALA A 71 5.72 10.46 0.01
C ALA A 71 6.29 10.88 -1.36
N ALA A 72 6.90 9.95 -2.10
CA ALA A 72 7.39 10.22 -3.44
C ALA A 72 6.26 10.46 -4.45
N LEU A 73 5.09 9.84 -4.26
CA LEU A 73 3.91 10.07 -5.08
C LEU A 73 3.32 11.46 -4.78
N GLN A 74 3.16 11.81 -3.50
CA GLN A 74 2.68 13.13 -3.06
C GLN A 74 3.55 14.25 -3.63
N ALA A 75 4.87 14.18 -3.48
CA ALA A 75 5.79 15.19 -4.02
C ALA A 75 5.69 15.38 -5.54
N LYS A 76 5.39 14.31 -6.29
CA LYS A 76 5.16 14.42 -7.75
C LYS A 76 3.83 15.10 -8.07
N LEU A 77 2.78 14.80 -7.30
CA LEU A 77 1.47 15.43 -7.44
C LEU A 77 1.54 16.91 -7.09
N ASP A 78 2.25 17.28 -6.03
CA ASP A 78 2.47 18.67 -5.63
C ASP A 78 3.09 19.49 -6.75
N GLU A 79 4.12 18.95 -7.42
CA GLU A 79 4.74 19.64 -8.56
C GLU A 79 3.76 19.78 -9.73
N LEU A 80 2.90 18.79 -10.00
CA LEU A 80 1.87 18.87 -11.04
C LEU A 80 0.79 19.91 -10.71
N ILE A 81 0.34 19.98 -9.46
CA ILE A 81 -0.63 20.98 -8.99
C ILE A 81 -0.01 22.37 -9.11
N LYS A 82 1.23 22.54 -8.66
CA LYS A 82 1.95 23.82 -8.68
C LYS A 82 2.09 24.43 -10.08
N VAL A 83 2.27 23.61 -11.12
CA VAL A 83 2.37 24.10 -12.51
C VAL A 83 1.01 24.29 -13.19
N ASN A 84 -0.07 23.76 -12.62
CA ASN A 84 -1.42 23.89 -13.17
C ASN A 84 -2.12 25.15 -12.60
N LYS A 85 -2.43 26.12 -13.47
CA LYS A 85 -3.07 27.39 -13.08
C LYS A 85 -4.52 27.25 -12.60
N GLU A 86 -5.21 26.17 -12.98
CA GLU A 86 -6.61 25.91 -12.63
C GLU A 86 -6.73 25.00 -11.40
N ALA A 87 -5.64 24.40 -10.94
CA ALA A 87 -5.65 23.51 -9.78
C ALA A 87 -5.72 24.30 -8.46
N ASN A 88 -6.32 23.68 -7.44
CA ASN A 88 -6.36 24.26 -6.10
C ASN A 88 -5.01 24.08 -5.39
N ASN A 89 -4.18 25.12 -5.39
CA ASN A 89 -2.87 25.10 -4.73
C ASN A 89 -2.92 24.86 -3.21
N GLN A 90 -4.10 24.97 -2.56
CA GLN A 90 -4.26 24.62 -1.15
C GLN A 90 -4.16 23.11 -0.89
N LEU A 91 -4.21 22.28 -1.95
CA LEU A 91 -4.03 20.83 -1.85
C LEU A 91 -2.56 20.39 -1.80
N ILE A 92 -1.61 21.31 -2.03
CA ILE A 92 -0.17 21.00 -1.96
C ILE A 92 0.22 20.76 -0.50
N GLY A 93 0.83 19.61 -0.21
CA GLY A 93 1.20 19.24 1.17
C GLY A 93 0.00 19.03 2.09
N ILE A 94 -1.16 18.67 1.54
CA ILE A 94 -2.39 18.44 2.31
C ILE A 94 -2.23 17.33 3.36
N GLU A 95 -1.32 16.39 3.15
CA GLU A 95 -1.03 15.28 4.07
C GLU A 95 -0.44 15.68 5.42
N ASP A 96 0.12 16.89 5.51
CA ASP A 96 0.68 17.45 6.76
C ASP A 96 -0.40 18.18 7.59
N LEU A 97 -1.63 18.31 7.08
CA LEU A 97 -2.74 18.96 7.77
C LEU A 97 -3.54 17.99 8.65
N ASP A 98 -4.26 18.54 9.63
CA ASP A 98 -5.19 17.77 10.45
C ASP A 98 -6.35 17.21 9.61
N GLU A 99 -6.86 16.02 9.97
CA GLU A 99 -7.91 15.31 9.22
C GLU A 99 -9.16 16.17 8.96
N GLU A 100 -9.59 16.98 9.94
CA GLU A 100 -10.72 17.90 9.78
C GLU A 100 -10.48 18.92 8.65
N ARG A 101 -9.24 19.40 8.51
CA ARG A 101 -8.85 20.35 7.47
C ARG A 101 -8.71 19.69 6.11
N ILE A 102 -8.28 18.43 6.07
CA ILE A 102 -8.25 17.65 4.84
C ILE A 102 -9.66 17.49 4.27
N GLU A 103 -10.65 17.16 5.11
CA GLU A 103 -12.03 16.97 4.67
C GLU A 103 -12.69 18.29 4.22
N GLU A 104 -12.35 19.43 4.85
CA GLU A 104 -12.80 20.75 4.40
C GLU A 104 -12.31 21.12 2.98
N LEU A 105 -11.09 20.71 2.63
CA LEU A 105 -10.45 21.03 1.35
C LEU A 105 -10.73 19.99 0.26
N ARG A 106 -11.31 18.85 0.64
CA ARG A 106 -11.59 17.75 -0.28
C ARG A 106 -12.69 18.15 -1.26
N PRO A 107 -12.47 18.05 -2.58
CA PRO A 107 -13.49 18.37 -3.56
C PRO A 107 -14.70 17.45 -3.37
N ALA A 108 -15.91 18.01 -3.53
CA ALA A 108 -17.14 17.23 -3.49
C ALA A 108 -17.02 16.03 -4.46
N PRO A 109 -17.45 14.82 -4.07
CA PRO A 109 -17.42 13.65 -4.95
C PRO A 109 -18.10 14.03 -6.26
N VAL A 110 -17.36 13.95 -7.38
CA VAL A 110 -17.94 14.18 -8.70
C VAL A 110 -19.01 13.11 -8.89
N SER A 111 -20.28 13.49 -8.78
CA SER A 111 -21.38 12.61 -9.11
C SER A 111 -21.25 12.29 -10.60
N VAL A 112 -21.12 11.01 -10.93
CA VAL A 112 -21.05 10.48 -12.32
C VAL A 112 -22.37 10.72 -13.10
N THR A 113 -23.24 11.60 -12.61
CA THR A 113 -24.52 11.97 -13.19
C THR A 113 -24.44 13.20 -14.10
N ASP A 114 -23.25 13.71 -14.40
CA ASP A 114 -23.12 14.70 -15.47
C ASP A 114 -23.32 14.01 -16.83
N PRO A 115 -24.36 14.36 -17.61
CA PRO A 115 -24.54 13.84 -18.95
C PRO A 115 -23.33 14.19 -19.79
N HIS A 116 -22.75 13.21 -20.48
CA HIS A 116 -21.64 13.46 -21.37
C HIS A 116 -22.10 14.43 -22.49
N PRO A 117 -21.44 15.59 -22.70
CA PRO A 117 -21.84 16.53 -23.75
C PRO A 117 -21.80 15.95 -25.17
N HIS A 118 -21.22 14.76 -25.34
CA HIS A 118 -21.05 14.09 -26.62
C HIS A 118 -22.24 13.22 -27.05
N ASP A 119 -23.26 13.07 -26.21
CA ASP A 119 -24.47 12.29 -26.55
C ASP A 119 -25.56 13.15 -27.23
N ALA A 120 -25.30 14.45 -27.41
CA ALA A 120 -26.14 15.36 -28.18
C ALA A 120 -25.67 15.46 -29.63
N GLU A 121 -25.60 14.34 -30.35
CA GLU A 121 -25.63 14.41 -31.82
C GLU A 121 -27.04 14.81 -32.27
N PRO A 122 -27.20 15.84 -33.12
CA PRO A 122 -28.48 16.12 -33.75
C PRO A 122 -28.73 15.02 -34.79
N VAL A 123 -29.54 14.03 -34.41
CA VAL A 123 -30.14 13.11 -35.39
C VAL A 123 -31.08 13.94 -36.26
N GLY A 124 -30.67 14.14 -37.52
CA GLY A 124 -31.49 14.75 -38.56
C GLY A 124 -32.70 13.90 -38.95
#